data_AF-B6XGR6-F1
#
_entry.id   AF-B6XGR6-F1
#
_cell.length_a   1.000
_cell.length_b   1.000
_cell.length_c   1.000
_cell.angle_alpha   90.00
_cell.angle_beta   90.00
_cell.angle_gamma   90.00
#
_symmetry.space_group_name_H-M   'P 1'
#
loop_
_entity.id
_entity.type
_entity.pdbx_description
1 polymer ?
#
loop_
_entity_poly.entity_id
_entity_poly.type
_entity_poly.pdbx_seq_one_letter_code
_entity_poly.pdbx_strand_id
1 'polypeptide(L)'
;MEIEVNTKAKVDIKTLRTCIKVSDSFNCDILDANGNKVENYSYYVPDFFPGDHYGDYLMLDIDIETGKITNWKKPTPEELQEMLYPEDD
;
A
#
# COMPACT_ATOMS: atom_id res chain seq x y z
N MET A 1 31.66 18.39 -6.85
CA MET A 1 32.30 18.20 -5.53
C MET A 1 32.44 16.71 -5.36
N GLU A 2 33.65 16.23 -5.18
CA GLU A 2 33.92 14.80 -5.05
C GLU A 2 34.52 14.50 -3.69
N ILE A 3 34.04 13.40 -3.11
CA ILE A 3 34.59 12.79 -1.92
C ILE A 3 34.61 11.29 -2.14
N GLU A 4 35.67 10.65 -1.64
CA GLU A 4 35.82 9.21 -1.67
C GLU A 4 35.25 8.65 -0.36
N VAL A 5 34.32 7.69 -0.45
CA VAL A 5 33.75 7.05 0.73
C VAL A 5 33.72 5.55 0.52
N ASN A 6 34.47 4.84 1.36
CA ASN A 6 34.42 3.39 1.41
C ASN A 6 34.23 3.02 2.88
N THR A 7 33.02 2.63 3.27
CA THR A 7 32.76 2.18 4.64
C THR A 7 31.84 0.98 4.63
N LYS A 8 32.38 -0.15 5.11
CA LYS A 8 31.60 -1.32 5.50
C LYS A 8 31.20 -1.15 6.97
N ALA A 9 29.97 -0.70 7.22
CA ALA A 9 29.39 -0.63 8.55
C ALA A 9 28.38 -1.76 8.74
N LYS A 10 28.31 -2.33 9.95
CA LYS A 10 27.16 -3.13 10.35
C LYS A 10 26.07 -2.17 10.80
N VAL A 11 24.89 -2.30 10.21
CA VAL A 11 23.71 -1.50 10.54
C VAL A 11 22.56 -2.42 10.88
N ASP A 12 21.74 -1.97 11.83
CA ASP A 12 20.45 -2.59 12.13
C ASP A 12 19.41 -2.01 11.17
N ILE A 13 18.73 -2.88 10.41
CA ILE A 13 17.75 -2.46 9.39
C ILE A 13 16.36 -2.75 9.95
N LYS A 14 15.51 -1.71 10.02
CA LYS A 14 14.16 -1.81 10.58
C LYS A 14 13.03 -1.77 9.56
N THR A 15 13.19 -0.98 8.50
CA THR A 15 12.09 -0.71 7.57
C THR A 15 12.51 -0.95 6.12
N LEU A 16 11.65 -1.66 5.40
CA LEU A 16 11.69 -1.76 3.95
C LEU A 16 10.64 -0.81 3.38
N ARG A 17 11.09 0.26 2.71
CA ARG A 17 10.22 1.18 1.99
C ARG A 17 10.11 0.75 0.53
N THR A 18 8.88 0.56 0.06
CA THR A 18 8.61 0.11 -1.30
C THR A 18 8.01 1.23 -2.16
N CYS A 19 8.20 1.11 -3.48
CA CYS A 19 7.46 1.83 -4.50
C CYS A 19 7.17 0.83 -5.62
N ILE A 20 5.97 0.25 -5.60
CA ILE A 20 5.60 -0.86 -6.47
C ILE A 20 4.60 -0.35 -7.50
N LYS A 21 4.95 -0.36 -8.78
CA LYS A 21 4.03 0.01 -9.85
C LYS A 21 2.99 -1.09 -10.07
N VAL A 22 1.70 -0.76 -10.10
CA VAL A 22 0.64 -1.65 -10.58
C VAL A 22 0.50 -1.50 -12.11
N SER A 23 0.29 -2.60 -12.82
CA SER A 23 0.14 -2.60 -14.27
C SER A 23 -1.33 -2.39 -14.64
N ASP A 24 -1.74 -1.13 -14.76
CA ASP A 24 -3.08 -0.67 -15.19
C ASP A 24 -4.27 -1.06 -14.29
N SER A 25 -4.08 -1.97 -13.32
CA SER A 25 -5.12 -2.38 -12.39
C SER A 25 -4.56 -2.92 -11.08
N PHE A 26 -5.05 -2.36 -9.98
CA PHE A 26 -5.01 -2.91 -8.63
C PHE A 26 -6.23 -3.80 -8.40
N ASN A 27 -6.01 -4.96 -7.78
CA ASN A 27 -7.04 -5.96 -7.54
C ASN A 27 -7.04 -6.39 -6.07
N CYS A 28 -8.21 -6.38 -5.43
CA CYS A 28 -8.38 -6.95 -4.09
C CYS A 28 -9.73 -7.65 -3.91
N ASP A 29 -9.76 -8.64 -3.03
CA ASP A 29 -10.99 -9.28 -2.57
C ASP A 29 -11.37 -8.73 -1.19
N ILE A 30 -12.65 -8.42 -1.03
CA ILE A 30 -13.23 -7.96 0.23
C ILE A 30 -13.85 -9.18 0.90
N LEU A 31 -13.37 -9.51 2.09
CA LEU A 31 -13.79 -10.69 2.83
C LEU A 31 -14.60 -10.30 4.07
N ASP A 32 -15.61 -11.10 4.41
CA ASP A 32 -16.32 -10.99 5.68
C ASP A 32 -15.46 -11.51 6.86
N ALA A 33 -16.00 -11.41 8.07
CA ALA A 33 -15.31 -11.88 9.27
C ALA A 33 -15.06 -13.42 9.30
N ASN A 34 -15.73 -14.18 8.44
CA ASN A 34 -15.55 -15.63 8.28
C ASN A 34 -14.58 -15.98 7.13
N GLY A 35 -14.07 -14.98 6.41
CA GLY A 35 -13.21 -15.16 5.24
C GLY A 35 -13.96 -15.47 3.94
N ASN A 36 -15.30 -15.34 3.90
CA ASN A 36 -16.05 -15.48 2.67
C ASN A 36 -15.92 -14.20 1.84
N LYS A 37 -15.75 -14.35 0.52
CA LYS A 37 -15.74 -13.22 -0.40
C LYS A 37 -17.11 -12.53 -0.41
N VAL A 38 -17.10 -11.24 -0.10
CA VAL A 38 -18.25 -10.34 -0.17
C VAL A 38 -18.27 -9.65 -1.52
N GLU A 39 -17.14 -9.11 -1.96
CA GLU A 39 -17.02 -8.35 -3.21
C GLU A 39 -15.59 -8.39 -3.77
N ASN A 40 -15.40 -7.90 -5.01
CA ASN A 40 -14.10 -7.70 -5.63
C ASN A 40 -13.93 -6.25 -6.09
N TYR A 41 -12.72 -5.72 -5.95
CA TYR A 41 -12.35 -4.44 -6.53
C TYR A 41 -11.23 -4.65 -7.55
N SER A 42 -11.38 -4.05 -8.73
CA SER A 42 -10.48 -4.21 -9.89
C SER A 42 -10.38 -2.90 -10.69
N TYR A 43 -9.71 -1.89 -10.12
CA TYR A 43 -9.52 -0.56 -10.74
C TYR A 43 -8.15 0.02 -10.34
N TYR A 44 -8.01 1.34 -10.17
CA TYR A 44 -6.78 1.99 -9.71
C TYR A 44 -6.51 1.72 -8.22
N VAL A 45 -5.32 2.07 -7.72
CA VAL A 45 -5.03 2.01 -6.28
C VAL A 45 -5.94 3.01 -5.55
N PRO A 46 -6.76 2.58 -4.55
CA PRO A 46 -7.65 3.48 -3.82
C PRO A 46 -6.90 4.55 -3.02
N ASP A 47 -7.45 5.77 -2.94
CA ASP A 47 -6.80 6.94 -2.31
C ASP A 47 -6.46 6.80 -0.83
N PHE A 48 -7.14 5.89 -0.12
CA PHE A 48 -6.81 5.61 1.29
C PHE A 48 -5.56 4.72 1.45
N PHE A 49 -5.03 4.14 0.36
CA PHE A 49 -3.72 3.47 0.42
C PHE A 49 -2.62 4.49 0.73
N PRO A 50 -1.59 4.09 1.48
CA PRO A 50 -0.59 5.06 1.93
C PRO A 50 0.34 5.52 0.81
N GLY A 51 0.74 6.80 0.90
CA GLY A 51 1.71 7.46 0.03
C GLY A 51 1.08 8.21 -1.13
N ASP A 52 1.91 8.90 -1.92
CA ASP A 52 1.47 9.66 -3.09
C ASP A 52 1.45 8.73 -4.31
N HIS A 53 0.46 7.84 -4.37
CA HIS A 53 0.43 6.76 -5.36
C HIS A 53 -0.15 7.15 -6.73
N TYR A 54 -0.87 8.26 -6.84
CA TYR A 54 -1.50 8.72 -8.10
C TYR A 54 -2.33 7.63 -8.81
N GLY A 55 -2.89 6.69 -8.06
CA GLY A 55 -3.63 5.53 -8.57
C GLY A 55 -2.79 4.36 -9.12
N ASP A 56 -1.47 4.50 -9.27
CA ASP A 56 -0.63 3.53 -10.00
C ASP A 56 0.49 2.87 -9.18
N TYR A 57 0.63 3.22 -7.90
CA TYR A 57 1.73 2.74 -7.07
C TYR A 57 1.27 2.24 -5.69
N LEU A 58 2.00 1.29 -5.11
CA LEU A 58 1.89 0.94 -3.69
C LEU A 58 3.15 1.40 -2.98
N MET A 59 3.01 2.33 -2.04
CA MET A 59 4.10 2.87 -1.23
C MET A 59 3.98 2.39 0.21
N LEU A 60 4.62 1.25 0.51
CA LEU A 60 4.48 0.58 1.80
C LEU A 60 5.75 0.77 2.62
N ASP A 61 5.58 1.14 3.88
CA ASP A 61 6.63 1.04 4.89
C ASP A 61 6.40 -0.26 5.65
N ILE A 62 7.27 -1.26 5.40
CA ILE A 62 7.16 -2.60 5.99
C ILE A 62 8.19 -2.73 7.10
N ASP A 63 7.72 -3.02 8.30
CA ASP A 63 8.59 -3.43 9.40
C ASP A 63 9.21 -4.81 9.11
N ILE A 64 10.54 -4.89 9.09
CA ILE A 64 11.26 -6.10 8.65
C ILE A 64 11.09 -7.25 9.64
N GLU A 65 10.97 -6.95 10.94
CA GLU A 65 10.87 -7.97 11.98
C GLU A 65 9.50 -8.64 12.01
N THR A 66 8.44 -7.84 11.83
CA THR A 66 7.05 -8.31 11.97
C THR A 66 6.32 -8.50 10.65
N GLY A 67 6.85 -7.95 9.55
CA GLY A 67 6.19 -7.92 8.24
C GLY A 67 4.98 -6.99 8.17
N LYS A 68 4.72 -6.18 9.20
CA LYS A 68 3.55 -5.28 9.25
C LYS A 68 3.79 -4.04 8.39
N ILE A 69 2.76 -3.63 7.66
CA ILE A 69 2.70 -2.33 7.00
C ILE A 69 2.44 -1.27 8.08
N THR A 70 3.41 -0.40 8.35
CA THR A 70 3.37 0.57 9.46
C THR A 70 2.78 1.92 9.08
N ASN A 71 2.70 2.21 7.78
CA ASN A 71 2.04 3.41 7.25
C ASN A 71 0.58 3.18 6.84
N TRP A 72 0.01 2.00 7.10
CA TRP A 72 -1.40 1.72 6.83
C TRP A 72 -2.31 2.58 7.71
N LYS A 73 -3.16 3.38 7.07
CA LYS A 73 -4.21 4.14 7.75
C LYS A 73 -5.51 3.35 7.63
N LYS A 74 -6.20 3.17 8.76
CA LYS A 74 -7.50 2.51 8.77
C LYS A 74 -8.48 3.32 7.91
N PRO A 75 -9.06 2.76 6.84
CA PRO A 75 -10.06 3.46 6.06
C PRO A 75 -11.36 3.58 6.86
N THR A 76 -12.12 4.62 6.53
CA THR A 76 -13.49 4.85 6.99
C THR A 76 -14.48 3.94 6.25
N PRO A 77 -15.66 3.67 6.81
CA PRO A 77 -16.73 2.97 6.08
C PRO A 77 -17.09 3.66 4.76
N GLU A 78 -17.05 4.99 4.73
CA GLU A 78 -17.35 5.80 3.56
C GLU A 78 -16.32 5.60 2.44
N GLU A 79 -15.01 5.66 2.75
CA GLU A 79 -13.94 5.40 1.78
C GLU A 79 -14.00 3.97 1.21
N LEU A 80 -14.36 2.98 2.03
CA LEU A 80 -14.56 1.61 1.56
C LEU A 80 -15.79 1.48 0.66
N GLN A 81 -16.87 2.19 0.97
CA GLN A 81 -18.08 2.18 0.16
C GLN A 81 -17.84 2.89 -1.18
N GLU A 82 -17.15 4.03 -1.18
CA GLU A 82 -16.77 4.79 -2.37
C GLU A 82 -15.82 3.99 -3.28
N MET A 83 -14.87 3.25 -2.71
CA MET A 83 -14.03 2.34 -3.49
C MET A 83 -14.86 1.28 -4.23
N LEU A 84 -15.87 0.70 -3.56
CA LEU A 84 -16.70 -0.36 -4.16
C LEU A 84 -17.74 0.18 -5.14
N TYR A 85 -18.31 1.34 -4.83
CA TYR A 85 -19.42 1.96 -5.53
C TYR A 85 -19.15 3.47 -5.63
N PRO A 86 -18.21 3.89 -6.50
CA PRO A 86 -17.99 5.32 -6.73
C PRO A 86 -19.28 5.93 -7.27
N GLU A 87 -19.64 7.14 -6.82
CA GLU A 87 -20.74 7.86 -7.46
C GLU A 87 -20.31 8.22 -8.89
N ASP A 88 -21.10 7.81 -9.89
CA ASP A 88 -20.88 8.20 -11.28
C ASP A 88 -21.03 9.73 -11.39
N ASP A 89 -19.97 10.43 -11.81
CA ASP A 89 -20.00 11.84 -12.25
C ASP A 89 -20.63 11.99 -13.65
#